data_AF-A0A974P471-F1
#
_entry.id   AF-A0A974P471-F1
#
_cell.length_a   1.000
_cell.length_b   1.000
_cell.length_c   1.000
_cell.angle_alpha   90.00
_cell.angle_beta   90.00
_cell.angle_gamma   90.00
#
_symmetry.space_group_name_H-M   'P 1'
#
loop_
_entity.id
_entity.type
_entity.pdbx_description
1 polymer ?
#
loop_
_entity_poly.entity_id
_entity_poly.type
_entity_poly.pdbx_seq_one_letter_code
_entity_poly.pdbx_strand_id
1 'polypeptide(L)' 'MTKGAASPNDQIVLFDNTHVAAVRTARWKYVVRSYYRTYDVPLDRYPLLFDMGSDPGETYSVASLHPQAWPI' A
#
# COMPACT_ATOMS: atom_id res chain seq x y z
N MET A 1 10.75 -15.02 -16.89
CA MET A 1 9.59 -15.09 -15.97
C MET A 1 8.80 -16.34 -16.33
N THR A 2 8.73 -17.33 -15.43
CA THR A 2 7.89 -18.52 -15.62
C THR A 2 6.45 -18.17 -15.25
N LYS A 3 5.53 -18.35 -16.20
CA LYS A 3 4.11 -18.09 -16.01
C LYS A 3 3.57 -19.02 -14.92
N GLY A 4 3.13 -18.45 -13.79
CA GLY A 4 2.49 -19.19 -12.69
C GLY A 4 3.35 -19.47 -11.47
N ALA A 5 4.64 -19.13 -11.46
CA ALA A 5 5.43 -19.17 -10.23
C ALA A 5 5.07 -17.99 -9.33
N ALA A 6 5.01 -18.22 -8.00
CA ALA A 6 4.90 -17.14 -7.04
C ALA A 6 6.05 -16.13 -7.26
N SER A 7 5.74 -14.84 -7.16
CA SER A 7 6.78 -13.80 -7.20
C SER A 7 7.82 -14.09 -6.11
N PRO A 8 9.13 -14.01 -6.41
CA PRO A 8 10.16 -14.16 -5.38
C PRO A 8 10.20 -12.96 -4.42
N ASN A 9 9.52 -11.85 -4.76
CA ASN A 9 9.45 -10.67 -3.90
C ASN A 9 8.26 -10.78 -2.94
N ASP A 10 8.56 -10.78 -1.64
CA ASP A 10 7.55 -10.73 -0.57
C ASP A 10 6.88 -9.36 -0.47
N GLN A 11 7.60 -8.31 -0.86
CA GLN A 11 7.12 -6.93 -0.82
C GLN A 11 7.70 -6.05 -1.93
N ILE A 12 6.98 -4.98 -2.24
CA ILE A 12 7.35 -3.91 -3.15
C ILE A 12 7.24 -2.60 -2.39
N VAL A 13 8.31 -1.78 -2.41
CA VAL A 13 8.28 -0.41 -1.88
C VAL A 13 8.01 0.54 -3.04
N LEU A 14 6.97 1.36 -2.88
CA LEU A 14 6.52 2.33 -3.87
C LEU A 14 6.96 3.71 -3.44
N PHE A 15 7.51 4.47 -4.39
CA PHE A 15 8.04 5.81 -4.15
C PHE A 15 7.25 6.84 -4.95
N ASP A 16 7.05 8.00 -4.34
CA ASP A 16 6.76 9.25 -5.03
C ASP A 16 8.03 10.11 -4.98
N ASN A 17 8.70 10.21 -6.13
CA ASN A 17 10.03 10.81 -6.25
C ASN A 17 11.02 10.21 -5.23
N THR A 18 11.41 11.00 -4.23
CA THR A 18 12.38 10.61 -3.19
C THR A 18 11.73 10.11 -1.90
N HIS A 19 10.40 10.00 -1.87
CA HIS A 19 9.65 9.64 -0.67
C HIS A 19 8.98 8.28 -0.80
N VAL A 20 8.97 7.51 0.28
CA VAL A 20 8.18 6.29 0.35
C VAL A 20 6.69 6.68 0.38
N ALA A 21 5.94 6.14 -0.57
CA ALA A 21 4.50 6.35 -0.68
C ALA A 21 3.69 5.16 -0.17
N ALA A 22 4.18 3.94 -0.40
CA ALA A 22 3.49 2.73 0.04
C ALA A 22 4.40 1.51 0.12
N VAL A 23 3.96 0.51 0.89
CA VAL A 23 4.50 -0.86 0.86
C VAL A 23 3.39 -1.79 0.41
N ARG A 24 3.70 -2.70 -0.51
CA ARG A 24 2.74 -3.67 -1.05
C ARG A 24 3.27 -5.09 -0.92
N THR A 25 2.47 -5.97 -0.32
CA THR A 25 2.63 -7.43 -0.36
C THR A 25 1.64 -8.04 -1.37
N ALA A 26 1.57 -9.36 -1.43
CA ALA A 26 0.57 -10.05 -2.26
C ALA A 26 -0.88 -9.66 -1.92
N ARG A 27 -1.18 -9.52 -0.62
CA ARG A 27 -2.55 -9.24 -0.13
C ARG A 27 -2.76 -7.79 0.28
N TRP A 28 -1.75 -7.12 0.80
CA TRP A 28 -1.93 -5.81 1.43
C TRP A 28 -1.20 -4.72 0.67
N LYS A 29 -1.82 -3.55 0.56
CA LYS A 29 -1.12 -2.31 0.22
C LYS A 29 -1.36 -1.30 1.33
N TYR A 30 -0.26 -0.87 1.94
CA TYR A 30 -0.25 0.16 2.98
C TYR A 30 0.29 1.46 2.40
N VAL A 31 -0.50 2.52 2.47
CA VAL A 31 -0.23 3.83 1.84
C VAL A 31 -0.06 4.90 2.92
N VAL A 32 1.10 5.57 2.90
CA VAL A 32 1.47 6.66 3.82
C VAL A 32 1.59 8.00 3.12
N ARG A 33 1.50 8.01 1.79
CA ARG A 33 1.59 9.23 0.99
C ARG A 33 0.76 9.10 -0.27
N SER A 34 0.11 10.19 -0.66
CA SER A 34 -0.61 10.27 -1.92
C SER A 34 -0.24 11.55 -2.64
N TYR A 35 -0.15 11.46 -3.96
CA TYR A 35 0.01 12.62 -4.82
C TYR A 35 -1.27 12.81 -5.63
N TYR A 36 -1.96 13.92 -5.39
CA TYR A 36 -3.18 14.26 -6.11
C TYR A 36 -3.02 15.58 -6.84
N ARG A 37 -2.93 15.51 -8.17
CA ARG A 37 -2.72 16.64 -9.10
C ARG A 37 -1.41 17.40 -8.84
N THR A 38 -1.39 18.29 -7.87
CA THR A 38 -0.26 19.13 -7.46
C THR A 38 -0.02 19.06 -5.95
N TYR A 39 -0.83 18.28 -5.24
CA TYR A 39 -0.79 18.16 -3.80
C TYR A 39 -0.04 16.89 -3.42
N ASP A 40 1.05 17.10 -2.71
CA ASP A 40 1.72 16.08 -1.96
C ASP A 40 1.03 15.96 -0.58
N VAL A 41 0.37 14.82 -0.35
CA VAL A 41 -0.45 14.56 0.83
C VAL A 41 0.23 13.52 1.71
N PRO A 42 0.82 13.92 2.85
CA PRO A 42 1.28 12.98 3.86
C PRO A 42 0.07 12.36 4.58
N LEU A 43 0.08 11.03 4.69
CA LEU A 43 -0.96 10.22 5.32
C LEU A 43 -0.41 9.41 6.51
N ASP A 44 0.78 9.75 7.01
CA ASP A 44 1.44 9.08 8.13
C ASP A 44 0.57 9.03 9.40
N ARG A 45 -0.27 10.05 9.65
CA ARG A 45 -1.22 10.03 10.78
C ARG A 45 -2.54 9.30 10.49
N TYR A 46 -2.88 9.14 9.22
CA TYR A 46 -4.12 8.49 8.78
C TYR A 46 -3.82 7.54 7.61
N PRO A 47 -2.98 6.52 7.85
CA PRO A 47 -2.52 5.67 6.79
C PRO A 47 -3.67 4.81 6.28
N LEU A 48 -3.57 4.43 5.01
CA LEU A 48 -4.59 3.64 4.35
C LEU A 48 -4.09 2.22 4.14
N LEU A 49 -4.97 1.23 4.34
CA LEU A 49 -4.66 -0.17 4.14
C LEU A 49 -5.73 -0.79 3.25
N PHE A 50 -5.32 -1.40 2.14
CA PHE A 50 -6.22 -2.00 1.17
C PHE A 50 -5.93 -3.50 1.00
N ASP A 51 -6.99 -4.32 0.95
CA ASP A 51 -6.89 -5.73 0.58
C ASP A 51 -6.87 -5.84 -0.95
N MET A 52 -5.69 -6.09 -1.50
CA MET A 52 -5.47 -6.17 -2.94
C MET A 52 -6.14 -7.39 -3.62
N GLY A 53 -6.58 -8.37 -2.84
CA GLY A 53 -7.32 -9.52 -3.34
C GLY A 53 -8.79 -9.23 -3.59
N SER A 54 -9.43 -8.47 -2.69
CA SER A 54 -10.86 -8.12 -2.78
C SER A 54 -11.14 -6.73 -3.34
N ASP A 55 -10.23 -5.77 -3.14
CA ASP A 55 -10.37 -4.38 -3.56
C ASP A 55 -9.08 -3.86 -4.23
N PRO A 56 -8.77 -4.35 -5.45
CA PRO A 56 -7.62 -3.86 -6.21
C PRO A 56 -7.74 -2.40 -6.65
N GLY A 57 -8.93 -1.80 -6.54
CA GLY A 57 -9.21 -0.40 -6.86
C GLY A 57 -8.89 0.58 -5.73
N GLU A 58 -8.51 0.09 -4.56
CA GLU A 58 -8.16 0.93 -3.38
C GLU A 58 -9.34 1.84 -2.95
N THR A 59 -10.54 1.27 -2.95
CA THR A 59 -11.81 1.97 -2.69
C THR A 59 -12.09 2.08 -1.19
N TYR A 60 -11.78 1.04 -0.41
CA TYR A 60 -12.11 0.94 1.01
C TYR A 60 -10.88 0.65 1.85
N SER A 61 -10.48 1.64 2.65
CA SER A 61 -9.45 1.43 3.66
C SER A 61 -9.98 0.57 4.80
N VAL A 62 -9.26 -0.50 5.11
CA VAL A 62 -9.53 -1.41 6.22
C VAL A 62 -8.53 -1.22 7.38
N ALA A 63 -7.81 -0.10 7.40
CA ALA A 63 -6.78 0.18 8.41
C ALA A 63 -7.32 0.12 9.85
N SER A 64 -8.53 0.64 10.09
CA SER A 64 -9.18 0.59 11.42
C SER A 64 -9.62 -0.81 11.85
N LEU A 65 -9.83 -1.72 10.89
CA LEU A 65 -10.23 -3.11 11.14
C LEU A 65 -9.03 -4.02 11.39
N HIS A 66 -7.83 -3.57 11.00
CA HIS A 66 -6.59 -4.33 11.11
C HIS A 66 -5.46 -3.49 11.74
N PRO A 67 -5.62 -3.01 12.99
CA PRO A 67 -4.60 -2.21 13.67
C PRO A 67 -3.25 -2.93 13.83
N GLN A 68 -3.24 -4.26 13.76
CA GLN A 68 -2.06 -5.11 13.87
C GLN A 68 -1.34 -5.39 12.53
N ALA A 69 -1.91 -4.97 11.39
CA ALA A 69 -1.39 -5.41 10.09
C ALA A 69 -0.14 -4.64 9.60
N TRP A 70 0.27 -3.54 10.24
CA TRP A 70 1.45 -2.76 9.83
C TRP A 70 1.92 -1.76 10.92
N PRO A 71 3.21 -1.39 11.06
CA PRO A 71 3.83 -1.17 12.36
C PRO A 71 3.65 0.26 12.88
N ILE A 72 3.70 0.32 14.21
CA ILE A 72 4.10 1.47 15.02
C ILE A 72 5.38 2.14 14.52
#